data_AF-A0A7X2I270-F1
#
_entry.id   AF-A0A7X2I270-F1
#
_cell.length_a   1.000
_cell.length_b   1.000
_cell.length_c   1.000
_cell.angle_alpha   90.00
_cell.angle_beta   90.00
_cell.angle_gamma   90.00
#
_symmetry.space_group_name_H-M   'P 1'
#
loop_
_entity.id
_entity.type
_entity.pdbx_description
1 polymer ?
#
loop_
_entity_poly.entity_id
_entity_poly.type
_entity_poly.pdbx_seq_one_letter_code
_entity_poly.pdbx_strand_id
1 'polypeptide(L)'
;MSQSTLAIGANPATSTFTFGSHAVRIIVRDGEPWFVASDVAAALGYQTAKDAARNLGEHQKGGHILPTPGGDQRVTIINESGLYRLVLRSRKPEAEKFSDWVTGEVLPSIRKTGGYGKPAYDPDQIALAHRAAVIATAKVYQSVFDAVMQAQDWQLNRYMLRFDVTAEDGTVARVKPVDRNAYVMPIDRFHCAIEDSLAVDVQTLTQLASTCTARLGRMAARNVVAAPQQGSLQLR
;
A
#
# COMPACT_ATOMS: atom_id res chain seq x y z
N MET A 1 18.31 10.83 7.98
CA MET A 1 17.27 10.17 7.18
C MET A 1 15.99 10.95 7.38
N SER A 2 15.71 11.90 6.49
CA SER A 2 14.61 12.86 6.67
C SER A 2 13.29 12.21 6.29
N GLN A 3 12.45 11.94 7.29
CA GLN A 3 11.04 11.64 7.08
C GLN A 3 10.32 12.94 6.71
N SER A 4 9.65 12.93 5.55
CA SER A 4 8.79 14.02 5.11
C SER A 4 7.51 14.02 5.93
N THR A 5 7.48 14.80 7.01
CA THR A 5 6.26 15.07 7.78
C THR A 5 5.43 16.13 7.05
N LEU A 6 4.24 15.74 6.58
CA LEU A 6 3.21 16.66 6.08
C LEU A 6 2.63 17.45 7.26
N ALA A 7 3.02 18.72 7.39
CA ALA A 7 2.38 19.65 8.31
C ALA A 7 1.12 20.23 7.65
N ILE A 8 -0.06 19.80 8.10
CA ILE A 8 -1.34 20.41 7.73
C ILE A 8 -1.55 21.61 8.67
N GLY A 9 -1.03 22.76 8.29
CA GLY A 9 -1.31 24.05 8.93
C GLY A 9 -2.58 24.69 8.38
N ALA A 10 -3.47 25.11 9.27
CA ALA A 10 -4.80 25.63 8.97
C ALA A 10 -4.78 27.00 8.24
N ASN A 11 -5.20 27.02 6.97
CA ASN A 11 -5.88 28.11 6.24
C ASN A 11 -6.43 27.51 4.90
N PRO A 12 -7.44 28.07 4.21
CA PRO A 12 -8.37 27.31 3.37
C PRO A 12 -7.67 26.45 2.31
N ALA A 13 -7.75 25.12 2.52
CA ALA A 13 -7.49 24.00 1.61
C ALA A 13 -6.45 24.20 0.48
N THR A 14 -5.32 24.86 0.75
CA THR A 14 -4.23 24.99 -0.22
C THR A 14 -3.06 24.11 0.23
N SER A 15 -2.86 22.99 -0.45
CA SER A 15 -1.70 22.11 -0.24
C SER A 15 -0.60 22.48 -1.23
N THR A 16 0.66 22.23 -0.91
CA THR A 16 1.78 22.51 -1.83
C THR A 16 2.63 21.26 -1.99
N PHE A 17 3.07 20.96 -3.21
CA PHE A 17 4.08 19.95 -3.47
C PHE A 17 5.27 20.55 -4.21
N THR A 18 6.41 19.87 -4.18
CA THR A 18 7.63 20.35 -4.82
C THR A 18 7.91 19.52 -6.08
N PHE A 19 8.08 20.18 -7.22
CA PHE A 19 8.52 19.58 -8.48
C PHE A 19 9.92 20.12 -8.83
N GLY A 20 10.94 19.29 -8.62
CA GLY A 20 12.35 19.74 -8.69
C GLY A 20 12.62 20.81 -7.63
N SER A 21 12.90 22.04 -8.07
CA SER A 21 13.08 23.21 -7.19
C SER A 21 11.87 24.15 -7.11
N HIS A 22 10.73 23.77 -7.70
CA HIS A 22 9.55 24.63 -7.82
C HIS A 22 8.44 24.14 -6.90
N ALA A 23 7.92 25.03 -6.05
CA ALA A 23 6.74 24.78 -5.26
C ALA A 23 5.47 24.99 -6.12
N VAL A 24 4.59 24.00 -6.16
CA VAL A 24 3.31 24.05 -6.89
C VAL A 24 2.17 23.96 -5.91
N ARG A 25 1.34 25.02 -5.87
CA ARG A 25 0.14 25.10 -5.03
C ARG A 25 -1.02 24.31 -5.64
N ILE A 26 -1.72 23.59 -4.79
CA ILE A 26 -2.88 22.75 -5.07
C ILE A 26 -4.08 23.31 -4.30
N ILE A 27 -5.20 23.47 -4.99
CA ILE A 27 -6.49 23.91 -4.47
C ILE A 27 -7.45 22.74 -4.67
N VAL A 28 -8.18 22.35 -3.62
CA VAL A 28 -9.24 21.35 -3.75
C VAL A 28 -10.52 22.04 -4.19
N ARG A 29 -11.06 21.63 -5.34
CA ARG A 29 -12.34 22.14 -5.87
C ARG A 29 -13.18 20.96 -6.32
N ASP A 30 -14.40 20.87 -5.79
CA ASP A 30 -15.35 19.80 -6.07
C ASP A 30 -14.79 18.40 -5.75
N GLY A 31 -13.94 18.29 -4.74
CA GLY A 31 -13.26 17.05 -4.34
C GLY A 31 -12.03 16.70 -5.18
N GLU A 32 -11.78 17.44 -6.26
CA GLU A 32 -10.68 17.19 -7.19
C GLU A 32 -9.53 18.19 -6.99
N PRO A 33 -8.27 17.78 -7.26
CA PRO A 33 -7.13 18.67 -7.18
C PRO A 33 -7.02 19.58 -8.41
N TRP A 34 -6.85 20.87 -8.14
CA TRP A 34 -6.54 21.89 -9.13
C TRP A 34 -5.21 22.56 -8.79
N PHE A 35 -4.41 22.86 -9.79
CA PHE A 35 -3.05 23.36 -9.65
C PHE A 35 -2.98 24.82 -10.09
N VAL A 36 -2.26 25.65 -9.34
CA VAL A 36 -2.05 27.05 -9.73
C VAL A 36 -1.17 27.10 -10.99
N ALA A 37 -1.72 27.64 -12.08
CA ALA A 37 -1.12 27.57 -13.40
C ALA A 37 0.21 28.32 -13.52
N SER A 38 0.42 29.38 -12.74
CA SER A 38 1.69 30.12 -12.70
C SER A 38 2.83 29.27 -12.17
N ASP A 39 2.56 28.45 -11.16
CA ASP A 39 3.57 27.63 -10.50
C ASP A 39 3.98 26.47 -11.42
N VAL A 40 2.98 25.86 -12.07
CA VAL A 40 3.21 24.83 -13.10
C VAL A 40 3.95 25.41 -14.31
N ALA A 41 3.58 26.62 -14.74
CA ALA A 41 4.27 27.32 -15.83
C ALA A 41 5.75 27.53 -15.52
N ALA A 42 6.08 28.03 -14.33
CA ALA A 42 7.46 28.22 -13.89
C ALA A 42 8.22 26.88 -13.83
N ALA A 43 7.61 25.86 -13.22
CA ALA A 43 8.17 24.51 -13.12
C ALA A 43 8.50 23.92 -14.50
N LEU A 44 7.64 24.12 -15.50
CA LEU A 44 7.82 23.62 -16.86
C LEU A 44 8.59 24.57 -17.80
N GLY A 45 8.95 25.78 -17.33
CA GLY A 45 9.75 26.75 -18.09
C GLY A 45 8.95 27.58 -19.10
N TYR A 46 7.65 27.73 -18.91
CA TYR A 46 6.84 28.72 -19.61
C TYR A 46 7.09 30.12 -19.04
N GLN A 47 7.02 31.15 -19.89
CA GLN A 47 7.19 32.54 -19.46
C GLN A 47 6.05 33.00 -18.55
N THR A 48 4.80 32.62 -18.87
CA THR A 48 3.62 32.99 -18.09
C THR A 48 2.62 31.84 -17.97
N ALA A 49 1.74 31.95 -16.97
CA ALA A 49 0.58 31.06 -16.83
C ALA A 49 -0.31 31.07 -18.08
N LYS A 50 -0.43 32.22 -18.75
CA LYS A 50 -1.21 32.38 -19.98
C LYS A 50 -0.61 31.57 -21.12
N ASP A 51 0.72 31.55 -21.26
CA ASP A 51 1.41 30.78 -22.30
C ASP A 51 1.27 29.27 -22.11
N ALA A 52 1.29 28.81 -20.87
CA ALA A 52 1.00 27.42 -20.53
C ALA A 52 -0.46 27.08 -20.85
N ALA A 53 -1.41 27.88 -20.34
CA ALA A 53 -2.84 27.60 -20.45
C ALA A 53 -3.45 27.85 -21.85
N ARG A 54 -2.74 28.49 -22.78
CA ARG A 54 -3.28 28.88 -24.11
C ARG A 54 -3.83 27.70 -24.92
N ASN A 55 -3.24 26.52 -24.77
CA ASN A 55 -3.63 25.33 -25.52
C ASN A 55 -4.56 24.41 -24.72
N LEU A 56 -4.86 24.75 -23.47
CA LEU A 56 -5.76 23.97 -22.62
C LEU A 56 -7.21 24.30 -22.95
N GLY A 57 -8.05 23.26 -22.97
CA GLY A 57 -9.49 23.44 -23.16
C GLY A 57 -10.13 24.15 -21.96
N GLU A 58 -11.31 24.75 -22.15
CA GLU A 58 -12.02 25.46 -21.08
C GLU A 58 -12.35 24.56 -19.87
N HIS A 59 -12.54 23.25 -20.09
CA HIS A 59 -12.76 22.29 -18.99
C HIS A 59 -11.47 21.95 -18.21
N GLN A 60 -10.30 22.27 -18.74
CA GLN A 60 -9.00 21.96 -18.13
C GLN A 60 -8.44 23.14 -17.31
N LYS A 61 -9.08 24.30 -17.36
CA LYS A 61 -8.64 25.53 -16.71
C LYS A 61 -9.81 26.26 -16.06
N GLY A 62 -9.52 27.11 -15.08
CA GLY A 62 -10.52 27.90 -14.38
C GLY A 62 -9.91 29.12 -13.71
N GLY A 63 -10.77 30.06 -13.32
CA GLY A 63 -10.39 31.14 -12.41
C GLY A 63 -10.66 30.74 -10.97
N HIS A 64 -9.77 31.11 -10.07
CA HIS A 64 -9.96 30.95 -8.63
C HIS A 64 -9.47 32.19 -7.89
N ILE A 65 -10.17 32.59 -6.82
CA ILE A 65 -9.70 33.66 -5.95
C ILE A 65 -8.87 33.00 -4.86
N LEU A 66 -7.56 33.26 -4.89
CA LEU A 66 -6.61 32.74 -3.91
C LEU A 66 -6.31 33.84 -2.89
N PRO A 67 -6.54 33.62 -1.58
CA PRO A 67 -6.13 34.55 -0.55
C PRO A 67 -4.61 34.55 -0.45
N THR A 68 -3.99 35.71 -0.64
CA THR A 68 -2.54 35.90 -0.49
C THR A 68 -2.25 36.92 0.62
N PRO A 69 -1.02 37.00 1.14
CA PRO A 69 -0.66 38.04 2.11
C PRO A 69 -0.92 39.47 1.60
N GLY A 70 -0.95 39.66 0.28
CA GLY A 70 -1.28 40.93 -0.39
C GLY A 70 -2.77 41.09 -0.71
N GLY A 71 -3.64 40.25 -0.15
CA GLY A 71 -5.08 40.22 -0.42
C GLY A 71 -5.51 39.15 -1.42
N ASP A 72 -6.78 39.16 -1.75
CA ASP A 72 -7.42 38.20 -2.65
C ASP A 72 -6.99 38.43 -4.10
N GLN A 73 -6.36 37.42 -4.70
CA GLN A 73 -5.88 37.48 -6.08
C GLN A 73 -6.59 36.47 -6.96
N ARG A 74 -7.06 36.92 -8.13
CA ARG A 74 -7.62 36.02 -9.13
C ARG A 74 -6.49 35.33 -9.89
N VAL A 75 -6.37 34.02 -9.71
CA VAL A 75 -5.37 33.17 -10.36
C VAL A 75 -6.03 32.21 -11.36
N THR A 76 -5.27 31.81 -12.37
CA THR A 76 -5.65 30.70 -13.24
C THR A 76 -5.24 29.39 -12.58
N ILE A 77 -6.17 28.46 -12.52
CA ILE A 77 -5.96 27.09 -12.05
C ILE A 77 -6.18 26.10 -13.19
N ILE A 78 -5.51 24.96 -13.15
CA ILE A 78 -5.66 23.87 -14.11
C ILE A 78 -5.95 22.57 -13.38
N ASN A 79 -6.78 21.70 -13.95
CA ASN A 79 -7.03 20.39 -13.36
C ASN A 79 -5.92 19.39 -13.74
N GLU A 80 -6.02 18.17 -13.23
CA GLU A 80 -5.08 17.08 -13.50
C GLU A 80 -4.94 16.76 -15.01
N SER A 81 -6.04 16.76 -15.76
CA SER A 81 -6.01 16.59 -17.22
C SER A 81 -5.19 17.68 -17.92
N GLY A 82 -5.36 18.94 -17.51
CA GLY A 82 -4.57 20.06 -18.01
C GLY A 82 -3.10 19.95 -17.64
N LEU A 83 -2.79 19.56 -16.40
CA LEU A 83 -1.43 19.34 -15.92
C LEU A 83 -0.71 18.28 -16.79
N TYR A 84 -1.30 17.10 -16.97
CA TYR A 84 -0.68 16.04 -17.78
C TYR A 84 -0.45 16.48 -19.22
N ARG A 85 -1.39 17.22 -19.80
CA ARG A 85 -1.23 17.76 -21.15
C ARG A 85 -0.03 18.70 -21.29
N LEU A 86 0.26 19.49 -20.26
CA LEU A 86 1.45 20.35 -20.25
C LEU A 86 2.74 19.55 -20.06
N VAL A 87 2.74 18.60 -19.13
CA VAL A 87 3.91 17.76 -18.84
C VAL A 87 4.31 16.94 -20.06
N LEU A 88 3.35 16.26 -20.70
CA LEU A 88 3.60 15.42 -21.89
C LEU A 88 4.06 16.21 -23.13
N ARG A 89 3.86 17.54 -23.16
CA ARG A 89 4.32 18.41 -24.26
C ARG A 89 5.64 19.12 -23.94
N SER A 90 6.07 19.09 -22.69
CA SER A 90 7.26 19.80 -22.24
C SER A 90 8.53 19.15 -22.83
N ARG A 91 9.54 19.98 -23.11
CA ARG A 91 10.88 19.54 -23.55
C ARG A 91 11.91 19.64 -22.42
N LYS A 92 11.46 19.78 -21.17
CA LYS A 92 12.37 19.78 -20.02
C LYS A 92 12.79 18.35 -19.70
N PRO A 93 14.08 18.10 -19.41
CA PRO A 93 14.56 16.75 -19.08
C PRO A 93 13.80 16.07 -17.94
N GLU A 94 13.36 16.84 -16.93
CA GLU A 94 12.59 16.31 -15.81
C GLU A 94 11.17 15.88 -16.24
N ALA A 95 10.56 16.60 -17.17
CA ALA A 95 9.25 16.28 -17.71
C ALA A 95 9.30 15.13 -18.73
N GLU A 96 10.38 15.03 -19.49
CA GLU A 96 10.64 13.91 -20.40
C GLU A 96 10.76 12.60 -19.62
N LYS A 97 11.52 12.55 -18.52
CA LYS A 97 11.61 11.37 -17.64
C LYS A 97 10.23 10.89 -17.16
N PHE A 98 9.39 11.83 -16.73
CA PHE A 98 8.02 11.49 -16.32
C PHE A 98 7.19 10.98 -17.51
N SER A 99 7.29 11.64 -18.66
CA SER A 99 6.55 11.26 -19.87
C SER A 99 6.96 9.87 -20.37
N ASP A 100 8.27 9.58 -20.39
CA ASP A 100 8.83 8.28 -20.76
C ASP A 100 8.39 7.18 -19.80
N TRP A 101 8.41 7.46 -18.49
CA TRP A 101 7.93 6.51 -17.49
C TRP A 101 6.43 6.24 -17.64
N VAL A 102 5.60 7.28 -17.80
CA VAL A 102 4.15 7.10 -18.00
C VAL A 102 3.85 6.33 -19.28
N THR A 103 4.50 6.66 -20.40
CA THR A 103 4.22 6.05 -21.70
C THR A 103 4.88 4.69 -21.91
N GLY A 104 6.03 4.43 -21.28
CA GLY A 104 6.77 3.18 -21.40
C GLY A 104 6.39 2.13 -20.36
N GLU A 105 5.95 2.54 -19.16
CA GLU A 105 5.68 1.62 -18.05
C GLU A 105 4.21 1.67 -17.62
N VAL A 106 3.72 2.84 -17.21
CA VAL A 106 2.40 2.98 -16.58
C VAL A 106 1.26 2.63 -17.54
N LEU A 107 1.20 3.30 -18.70
CA LEU A 107 0.14 3.07 -19.68
C LEU A 107 0.19 1.64 -20.27
N PRO A 108 1.36 1.08 -20.61
CA PRO A 108 1.44 -0.32 -21.03
C PRO A 108 1.01 -1.30 -19.94
N SER A 109 1.35 -1.05 -18.67
CA SER A 109 0.88 -1.86 -17.54
C SER A 109 -0.64 -1.83 -17.47
N ILE A 110 -1.25 -0.65 -17.42
CA ILE A 110 -2.71 -0.50 -17.35
C ILE A 110 -3.39 -1.19 -18.53
N ARG A 111 -2.87 -1.03 -19.76
CA ARG A 111 -3.42 -1.70 -20.95
C ARG A 111 -3.36 -3.23 -20.86
N LYS A 112 -2.29 -3.78 -20.28
CA LYS A 112 -2.06 -5.23 -20.20
C LYS A 112 -2.76 -5.89 -19.02
N THR A 113 -2.78 -5.24 -17.86
CA THR A 113 -3.21 -5.83 -16.58
C THR A 113 -4.47 -5.21 -16.02
N GLY A 114 -4.98 -4.11 -16.60
CA GLY A 114 -6.11 -3.36 -16.06
C GLY A 114 -5.75 -2.41 -14.91
N GLY A 115 -4.47 -2.29 -14.53
CA GLY A 115 -4.05 -1.39 -13.47
C GLY A 115 -2.53 -1.17 -13.38
N TYR A 116 -2.13 -0.26 -12.50
CA TYR A 116 -0.74 -0.01 -12.14
C TYR A 116 -0.60 0.01 -10.61
N GLY A 117 0.44 -0.61 -10.08
CA GLY A 117 0.77 -0.55 -8.64
C GLY A 117 -0.01 -1.49 -7.70
N LYS A 118 -0.91 -2.35 -8.18
CA LYS A 118 -1.48 -3.44 -7.39
C LYS A 118 -1.10 -4.79 -8.00
N PRO A 119 -0.60 -5.77 -7.23
CA PRO A 119 -0.57 -7.14 -7.73
C PRO A 119 -2.01 -7.54 -8.06
N ALA A 120 -2.22 -8.09 -9.26
CA ALA A 120 -3.50 -8.71 -9.59
C ALA A 120 -3.69 -9.88 -8.61
N TYR A 121 -4.54 -9.69 -7.60
CA TYR A 121 -4.92 -10.79 -6.72
C TYR A 121 -5.77 -11.76 -7.52
N ASP A 122 -5.36 -13.02 -7.52
CA ASP A 122 -6.11 -14.11 -8.15
C ASP A 122 -7.50 -14.22 -7.49
N PRO A 123 -8.60 -14.08 -8.25
CA PRO A 123 -9.96 -14.22 -7.73
C PRO A 123 -10.17 -15.52 -6.95
N ASP A 124 -9.50 -16.60 -7.34
CA ASP A 124 -9.60 -17.90 -6.66
C ASP A 124 -8.92 -17.86 -5.28
N GLN A 125 -7.79 -17.14 -5.15
CA GLN A 125 -7.14 -16.92 -3.86
C GLN A 125 -7.99 -16.05 -2.93
N ILE A 126 -8.66 -15.02 -3.46
CA ILE A 126 -9.58 -14.19 -2.68
C ILE A 126 -10.75 -15.04 -2.17
N ALA A 127 -11.37 -15.83 -3.06
CA ALA A 127 -12.48 -16.72 -2.71
C ALA A 127 -12.07 -17.79 -1.69
N LEU A 128 -10.85 -18.30 -1.79
CA LEU A 128 -10.28 -19.25 -0.83
C LEU A 128 -10.01 -18.61 0.54
N ALA A 129 -9.45 -17.40 0.56
CA ALA A 129 -9.21 -16.64 1.79
C ALA A 129 -10.52 -16.32 2.52
N HIS A 130 -11.56 -15.92 1.79
CA HIS A 130 -12.90 -15.71 2.36
C HIS A 130 -13.48 -16.99 2.97
N ARG A 131 -13.42 -18.12 2.26
CA ARG A 131 -13.87 -19.41 2.79
C ARG A 131 -13.12 -19.81 4.07
N ALA A 132 -11.79 -19.65 4.07
CA ALA A 132 -10.96 -19.93 5.23
C ALA A 132 -11.31 -19.04 6.43
N ALA A 133 -11.57 -17.74 6.21
CA ALA A 133 -11.97 -16.81 7.26
C ALA A 133 -13.34 -17.15 7.89
N VAL A 134 -14.31 -17.59 7.07
CA VAL A 134 -15.62 -18.02 7.56
C VAL A 134 -15.50 -19.28 8.43
N ILE A 135 -14.75 -20.29 7.97
CA ILE A 135 -14.51 -21.53 8.72
C ILE A 135 -13.76 -21.23 10.03
N ALA A 136 -12.77 -20.34 9.96
CA ALA A 136 -12.01 -19.89 11.13
C ALA A 136 -12.92 -19.29 12.20
N THR A 137 -13.78 -18.36 11.77
CA THR A 137 -14.72 -17.66 12.64
C THR A 137 -15.69 -18.63 13.31
N ALA A 138 -16.27 -19.57 12.54
CA ALA A 138 -17.16 -20.60 13.09
C ALA A 138 -16.47 -21.47 14.15
N LYS A 139 -15.22 -21.91 13.90
CA LYS A 139 -14.45 -22.71 14.86
C LYS A 139 -14.11 -21.94 16.14
N VAL A 140 -13.82 -20.64 16.03
CA VAL A 140 -13.61 -19.77 17.20
C VAL A 140 -14.89 -19.70 18.02
N TYR A 141 -16.04 -19.41 17.39
CA TYR A 141 -17.31 -19.34 18.09
C TYR A 141 -17.64 -20.65 18.80
N GLN A 142 -17.46 -21.78 18.13
CA GLN A 142 -17.69 -23.09 18.72
C GLN A 142 -16.79 -23.33 19.93
N SER A 143 -15.48 -23.07 19.79
CA SER A 143 -14.52 -23.27 20.90
C SER A 143 -14.80 -22.37 22.10
N VAL A 144 -15.22 -21.13 21.86
CA VAL A 144 -15.63 -20.19 22.92
C VAL A 144 -16.92 -20.67 23.57
N PHE A 145 -17.92 -21.07 22.78
CA PHE A 145 -19.20 -21.56 23.28
C PHE A 145 -19.01 -22.80 24.17
N ASP A 146 -18.24 -23.78 23.71
CA ASP A 146 -17.94 -25.00 24.45
C ASP A 146 -17.21 -24.69 25.77
N ALA A 147 -16.23 -23.78 25.74
CA ALA A 147 -15.52 -23.35 26.93
C ALA A 147 -16.42 -22.61 27.93
N VAL A 148 -17.34 -21.77 27.46
CA VAL A 148 -18.32 -21.07 28.32
C VAL A 148 -19.29 -22.07 28.95
N MET A 149 -19.78 -23.04 28.18
CA MET A 149 -20.76 -24.03 28.67
C MET A 149 -20.16 -25.03 29.68
N GLN A 150 -18.85 -25.26 29.63
CA GLN A 150 -18.15 -26.18 30.54
C GLN A 150 -17.53 -25.49 31.76
N ALA A 151 -17.43 -24.16 31.79
CA ALA A 151 -16.75 -23.44 32.86
C ALA A 151 -17.68 -23.16 34.06
N GLN A 152 -17.24 -23.55 35.26
CA GLN A 152 -17.87 -23.16 36.53
C GLN A 152 -17.45 -21.76 37.01
N ASP A 153 -16.26 -21.27 36.60
CA ASP A 153 -15.70 -19.96 36.94
C ASP A 153 -15.09 -19.29 35.69
N TRP A 154 -15.24 -17.96 35.58
CA TRP A 154 -14.82 -17.22 34.39
C TRP A 154 -13.32 -16.92 34.41
N GLN A 155 -12.58 -17.53 33.47
CA GLN A 155 -11.15 -17.30 33.27
C GLN A 155 -10.89 -16.79 31.85
N LEU A 156 -10.19 -15.66 31.72
CA LEU A 156 -9.76 -15.15 30.41
C LEU A 156 -8.65 -16.05 29.85
N ASN A 157 -8.93 -16.75 28.76
CA ASN A 157 -7.98 -17.63 28.07
C ASN A 157 -7.70 -17.09 26.66
N ARG A 158 -6.41 -16.99 26.29
CA ARG A 158 -5.98 -16.57 24.94
C ARG A 158 -5.60 -17.81 24.13
N TYR A 159 -5.99 -17.84 22.86
CA TYR A 159 -5.67 -18.93 21.94
C TYR A 159 -5.05 -18.38 20.66
N MET A 160 -4.07 -19.07 20.11
CA MET A 160 -3.51 -18.84 18.78
C MET A 160 -4.15 -19.83 17.81
N LEU A 161 -4.79 -19.30 16.77
CA LEU A 161 -5.34 -20.10 15.70
C LEU A 161 -4.46 -19.99 14.47
N ARG A 162 -4.13 -21.15 13.88
CA ARG A 162 -3.46 -21.25 12.60
C ARG A 162 -4.36 -22.00 11.63
N PHE A 163 -4.55 -21.44 10.45
CA PHE A 163 -5.33 -22.06 9.39
C PHE A 163 -4.36 -22.49 8.28
N ASP A 164 -4.18 -23.79 8.14
CA ASP A 164 -3.47 -24.34 6.99
C ASP A 164 -4.54 -24.68 5.94
N VAL A 165 -4.46 -24.03 4.78
CA VAL A 165 -5.37 -24.30 3.66
C VAL A 165 -4.67 -25.29 2.73
N THR A 166 -5.16 -26.53 2.69
CA THR A 166 -4.68 -27.58 1.79
C THR A 166 -5.61 -27.66 0.57
N ALA A 167 -5.04 -28.00 -0.60
CA ALA A 167 -5.78 -28.06 -1.86
C ALA A 167 -6.84 -29.18 -1.89
N GLU A 168 -6.72 -30.20 -1.05
CA GLU A 168 -7.51 -31.44 -1.18
C GLU A 168 -8.58 -31.63 -0.09
N ASP A 169 -8.44 -31.11 1.15
CA ASP A 169 -9.33 -31.54 2.26
C ASP A 169 -9.67 -30.46 3.30
N GLY A 170 -9.98 -29.25 2.83
CA GLY A 170 -10.60 -28.22 3.67
C GLY A 170 -9.67 -27.58 4.71
N THR A 171 -10.11 -26.43 5.24
CA THR A 171 -9.31 -25.62 6.15
C THR A 171 -9.02 -26.35 7.46
N VAL A 172 -7.80 -26.83 7.65
CA VAL A 172 -7.34 -27.42 8.90
C VAL A 172 -6.93 -26.29 9.85
N ALA A 173 -7.73 -26.11 10.90
CA ALA A 173 -7.44 -25.15 11.96
C ALA A 173 -6.67 -25.86 13.08
N ARG A 174 -5.52 -25.33 13.45
CA ARG A 174 -4.78 -25.73 14.65
C ARG A 174 -4.93 -24.65 15.71
N VAL A 175 -5.33 -25.06 16.90
CA VAL A 175 -5.51 -24.19 18.06
C VAL A 175 -4.41 -24.51 19.07
N LYS A 176 -3.72 -23.49 19.57
CA LYS A 176 -2.77 -23.62 20.67
C LYS A 176 -3.11 -22.59 21.75
N PRO A 177 -3.23 -22.98 23.04
CA PRO A 177 -3.37 -22.01 24.11
C PRO A 177 -2.13 -21.10 24.18
N VAL A 178 -2.38 -19.83 24.46
CA VAL A 178 -1.38 -18.77 24.61
C VAL A 178 -1.40 -18.33 26.06
N ASP A 179 -0.24 -18.33 26.69
CA ASP A 179 -0.07 -17.86 28.07
C ASP A 179 -0.55 -16.40 28.20
N ARG A 180 -1.07 -16.02 29.37
CA ARG A 180 -1.60 -14.66 29.61
C ARG A 180 -0.54 -13.58 29.38
N ASN A 181 0.73 -13.86 29.69
CA ASN A 181 1.84 -12.92 29.50
C ASN A 181 2.54 -13.07 28.14
N ALA A 182 2.04 -13.92 27.24
CA ALA A 182 2.63 -14.06 25.92
C ALA A 182 2.17 -12.93 24.98
N TYR A 183 3.14 -12.35 24.28
CA TYR A 183 2.91 -11.37 23.21
C TYR A 183 3.16 -12.04 21.86
N VAL A 184 2.25 -11.83 20.92
CA VAL A 184 2.41 -12.27 19.52
C VAL A 184 2.76 -11.04 18.71
N MET A 185 3.94 -11.04 18.10
CA MET A 185 4.39 -9.94 17.25
C MET A 185 4.86 -10.46 15.90
N PRO A 186 4.70 -9.67 14.83
CA PRO A 186 5.24 -10.04 13.53
C PRO A 186 6.78 -9.97 13.56
N ILE A 187 7.43 -10.86 12.82
CA ILE A 187 8.88 -11.11 12.93
C ILE A 187 9.72 -9.88 12.54
N ASP A 188 9.21 -9.05 11.65
CA ASP A 188 9.79 -7.77 11.22
C ASP A 188 9.83 -6.75 12.37
N ARG A 189 8.98 -6.89 13.39
CA ARG A 189 8.93 -6.05 14.60
C ARG A 189 9.65 -6.67 15.80
N PHE A 190 10.22 -7.86 15.65
CA PHE A 190 10.86 -8.58 16.75
C PHE A 190 12.05 -7.82 17.35
N HIS A 191 12.80 -7.10 16.52
CA HIS A 191 13.95 -6.29 16.96
C HIS A 191 13.55 -5.20 17.98
N CYS A 192 12.38 -4.57 17.82
CA CYS A 192 11.89 -3.55 18.76
C CYS A 192 11.60 -4.10 20.17
N ALA A 193 11.17 -5.37 20.30
CA ALA A 193 10.88 -5.94 21.62
C ALA A 193 12.14 -6.43 22.36
N ILE A 194 13.20 -6.77 21.62
CA ILE A 194 14.49 -7.15 22.22
C ILE A 194 15.14 -5.93 22.88
N GLU A 195 15.05 -4.76 22.26
CA GLU A 195 15.69 -3.53 22.76
C GLU A 195 15.01 -2.98 24.03
N ASP A 196 13.68 -3.13 24.16
CA ASP A 196 12.93 -2.42 25.20
C ASP A 196 12.56 -3.25 26.45
N SER A 197 12.50 -4.59 26.42
CA SER A 197 11.91 -5.33 27.56
C SER A 197 12.30 -6.80 27.76
N LEU A 198 13.01 -7.45 26.84
CA LEU A 198 13.34 -8.87 26.95
C LEU A 198 14.84 -9.04 27.27
N ALA A 199 15.18 -9.11 28.56
CA ALA A 199 16.49 -9.55 29.02
C ALA A 199 16.64 -11.06 28.74
N VAL A 200 16.93 -11.40 27.49
CA VAL A 200 17.12 -12.77 27.03
C VAL A 200 18.60 -13.06 26.99
N ASP A 201 19.01 -14.14 27.66
CA ASP A 201 20.41 -14.55 27.63
C ASP A 201 20.85 -14.99 26.21
N VAL A 202 22.15 -14.91 25.94
CA VAL A 202 22.76 -15.21 24.63
C VAL A 202 22.52 -16.66 24.19
N GLN A 203 22.48 -17.61 25.12
CA GLN A 203 22.22 -19.02 24.85
C GLN A 203 20.77 -19.22 24.37
N THR A 204 19.80 -18.55 24.99
CA THR A 204 18.39 -18.58 24.60
C THR A 204 18.18 -17.97 23.21
N LEU A 205 18.84 -16.85 22.89
CA LEU A 205 18.80 -16.25 21.55
C LEU A 205 19.42 -17.19 20.49
N THR A 206 20.54 -17.82 20.80
CA THR A 206 21.23 -18.76 19.90
C THR A 206 20.37 -20.00 19.62
N GLN A 207 19.70 -20.52 20.66
CA GLN A 207 18.78 -21.65 20.54
C GLN A 207 17.53 -21.29 19.73
N LEU A 208 17.00 -20.07 19.89
CA LEU A 208 15.88 -19.58 19.10
C LEU A 208 16.28 -19.44 17.62
N ALA A 209 17.42 -18.80 17.33
CA ALA A 209 17.92 -18.60 15.98
C ALA A 209 18.14 -19.93 15.23
N SER A 210 18.83 -20.88 15.87
CA SER A 210 19.05 -22.22 15.29
C SER A 210 17.75 -22.98 15.04
N THR A 211 16.77 -22.88 15.94
CA THR A 211 15.46 -23.52 15.79
C THR A 211 14.67 -22.90 14.62
N CYS A 212 14.72 -21.58 14.47
CA CYS A 212 14.10 -20.87 13.35
C CYS A 212 14.73 -21.29 12.00
N THR A 213 16.06 -21.32 11.91
CA THR A 213 16.79 -21.75 10.71
C THR A 213 16.44 -23.19 10.33
N ALA A 214 16.42 -24.11 11.30
CA ALA A 214 16.03 -25.50 11.06
C ALA A 214 14.56 -25.62 10.58
N ARG A 215 13.67 -24.78 11.09
CA ARG A 215 12.25 -24.77 10.69
C ARG A 215 12.06 -24.20 9.29
N LEU A 216 12.76 -23.12 8.94
CA LEU A 216 12.76 -22.56 7.59
C LEU A 216 13.33 -23.55 6.57
N GLY A 217 14.42 -24.25 6.91
CA GLY A 217 14.97 -25.32 6.07
C GLY A 217 13.96 -26.44 5.79
N ARG A 218 13.22 -26.88 6.82
CA ARG A 218 12.14 -27.87 6.65
C ARG A 218 10.98 -27.37 5.79
N MET A 219 10.65 -26.09 5.87
CA MET A 219 9.61 -25.48 5.01
C MET A 219 10.07 -25.38 3.56
N ALA A 220 11.31 -24.96 3.32
CA ALA A 220 11.91 -24.92 1.99
C ALA A 220 11.94 -26.32 1.35
N ALA A 221 12.32 -27.35 2.11
CA ALA A 221 12.34 -28.73 1.63
C ALA A 221 10.94 -29.29 1.27
N ARG A 222 9.88 -28.87 2.01
CA ARG A 222 8.50 -29.29 1.70
C ARG A 222 7.94 -28.66 0.44
N ASN A 223 8.36 -27.44 0.09
CA ASN A 223 7.90 -26.75 -1.11
C ASN A 223 8.52 -27.31 -2.41
N VAL A 224 9.65 -28.02 -2.34
CA VAL A 224 10.31 -28.61 -3.52
C VAL A 224 9.66 -29.91 -3.99
N VAL A 225 8.94 -30.63 -3.10
CA VAL A 225 8.30 -31.92 -3.43
C VAL A 225 6.94 -31.75 -4.16
N ALA A 226 6.41 -30.53 -4.26
CA ALA A 226 5.10 -30.23 -4.84
C ALA A 226 5.14 -29.71 -6.30
N ALA A 227 6.19 -29.98 -7.06
CA ALA A 227 6.21 -29.69 -8.51
C ALA A 227 5.68 -30.90 -9.30
N PRO A 228 4.54 -30.80 -10.03
CA PRO A 228 4.05 -31.90 -10.85
C PRO A 228 4.97 -32.08 -12.07
N GLN A 229 5.40 -33.32 -12.32
CA GLN A 229 6.12 -33.67 -13.54
C GLN A 229 5.19 -33.43 -14.74
N GLN A 230 5.56 -32.48 -15.62
CA GLN A 230 4.86 -32.24 -16.88
C GLN A 230 5.05 -33.47 -17.79
N GLY A 231 3.97 -34.25 -17.93
CA GLY A 231 3.85 -35.30 -18.93
C GLY A 231 3.82 -34.71 -20.34
N SER A 232 4.79 -35.12 -21.15
CA SER A 232 4.91 -34.88 -22.58
C SER A 232 3.70 -35.44 -23.35
N LEU A 233 2.88 -34.55 -23.93
CA LEU A 233 1.89 -34.90 -24.95
C LEU A 233 2.51 -34.62 -26.32
N GLN A 234 2.94 -35.68 -27.01
CA GLN A 234 3.22 -35.63 -28.44
C GLN A 234 1.90 -35.61 -29.21
N LEU A 235 1.74 -34.59 -30.06
CA LEU A 235 0.66 -34.52 -31.05
C LEU A 235 1.05 -35.36 -32.28
N ARG A 236 0.18 -36.31 -32.65
CA ARG A 236 0.07 -36.88 -34.00
C ARG A 236 -1.20 -36.36 -34.63
#